data_AF-A0A852YIK1-F1
#
_entry.id   AF-A0A852YIK1-F1
#
_cell.length_a   1.000
_cell.length_b   1.000
_cell.length_c   1.000
_cell.angle_alpha   90.00
_cell.angle_beta   90.00
_cell.angle_gamma   90.00
#
_symmetry.space_group_name_H-M   'P 1'
#
loop_
_entity.id
_entity.type
_entity.pdbx_description
1 polymer ?
#
loop_
_entity_poly.entity_id
_entity_poly.type
_entity_poly.pdbx_seq_one_letter_code
_entity_poly.pdbx_strand_id
1 'polypeptide(L)'
;MTPDDIDTHGGADAGSAVDARVVLVRGGRVQPHGSWLYVWVDVDAGAVAYVGTTGFDPELRAHLHLTHPDPALGRVRTLLGDAADGDFDVLAFPIPAGVDRADVKTAVAAELADGDPLPGVDAGSDGAGAAESDLLEITVRRIVDQVRARIAA
;
A
#
# COMPACT_ATOMS: atom_id res chain seq x y z
N MET A 1 -49.53 -3.52 42.16
CA MET A 1 -48.23 -3.02 42.65
C MET A 1 -47.16 -4.02 42.20
N THR A 2 -46.73 -3.90 40.95
CA THR A 2 -45.39 -4.26 40.44
C THR A 2 -44.39 -3.19 40.97
N PRO A 3 -43.05 -3.34 40.94
CA PRO A 3 -42.29 -3.95 39.84
C PRO A 3 -40.90 -4.56 40.15
N ASP A 4 -40.24 -4.99 39.06
CA ASP A 4 -38.80 -4.93 38.78
C ASP A 4 -37.80 -5.95 39.37
N ASP A 5 -37.33 -6.81 38.45
CA ASP A 5 -35.94 -6.84 37.97
C ASP A 5 -34.83 -6.77 39.01
N ILE A 6 -34.15 -7.90 39.22
CA ILE A 6 -32.69 -7.90 39.21
C ILE A 6 -32.23 -9.01 38.28
N ASP A 7 -32.16 -8.63 37.02
CA ASP A 7 -31.12 -9.03 36.08
C ASP A 7 -29.79 -9.24 36.83
N THR A 8 -29.29 -10.47 36.87
CA THR A 8 -27.86 -10.70 37.16
C THR A 8 -27.09 -10.39 35.88
N HIS A 9 -27.06 -9.11 35.51
CA HIS A 9 -26.02 -8.56 34.65
C HIS A 9 -24.71 -8.58 35.44
N GLY A 10 -24.04 -9.73 35.42
CA GLY A 10 -22.60 -9.80 35.65
C GLY A 10 -21.90 -9.15 34.46
N GLY A 11 -21.98 -7.82 34.41
CA GLY A 11 -21.27 -6.99 33.46
C GLY A 11 -19.77 -7.01 33.72
N ALA A 12 -19.07 -6.71 32.63
CA ALA A 12 -17.69 -6.24 32.57
C ALA A 12 -16.59 -7.27 32.86
N ASP A 13 -16.29 -8.09 31.87
CA ASP A 13 -14.90 -8.16 31.41
C ASP A 13 -14.83 -8.11 29.88
N ALA A 14 -15.27 -6.98 29.33
CA ALA A 14 -14.93 -6.57 27.98
C ALA A 14 -13.92 -5.42 28.07
N GLY A 15 -12.91 -5.56 28.93
CA GLY A 15 -11.63 -4.94 28.61
C GLY A 15 -11.17 -5.61 27.34
N SER A 16 -11.38 -4.97 26.19
CA SER A 16 -10.73 -5.37 24.93
C SER A 16 -9.26 -5.63 25.28
N ALA A 17 -8.85 -6.90 25.23
CA ALA A 17 -7.49 -7.26 25.53
C ALA A 17 -6.60 -6.37 24.67
N VAL A 18 -5.73 -5.58 25.32
CA VAL A 18 -4.83 -4.69 24.60
C VAL A 18 -3.82 -5.59 23.89
N ASP A 19 -4.09 -5.88 22.61
CA ASP A 19 -3.22 -6.73 21.80
C ASP A 19 -1.96 -5.95 21.43
N ALA A 20 -0.80 -6.46 21.87
CA ALA A 20 0.48 -5.88 21.54
C ALA A 20 0.87 -6.20 20.08
N ARG A 21 1.04 -5.19 19.23
CA ARG A 21 1.69 -5.32 17.92
C ARG A 21 3.21 -5.32 18.10
N VAL A 22 3.88 -6.41 17.73
CA VAL A 22 5.34 -6.52 17.80
C VAL A 22 5.99 -5.84 16.60
N VAL A 23 6.83 -4.83 16.86
CA VAL A 23 7.71 -4.22 15.85
C VAL A 23 9.13 -4.72 16.09
N LEU A 24 9.65 -5.50 15.14
CA LEU A 24 10.97 -6.10 15.26
C LEU A 24 12.06 -5.06 14.99
N VAL A 25 12.88 -4.75 16.00
CA VAL A 25 14.09 -3.92 15.86
C VAL A 25 15.32 -4.77 16.13
N ARG A 26 16.24 -4.85 15.17
CA ARG A 26 17.49 -5.63 15.27
C ARG A 26 18.64 -4.81 14.71
N GLY A 27 19.76 -4.75 15.42
CA GLY A 27 20.94 -3.98 15.00
C GLY A 27 20.65 -2.49 14.74
N GLY A 28 19.75 -1.89 15.52
CA GLY A 28 19.33 -0.49 15.36
C GLY A 28 18.42 -0.22 14.15
N ARG A 29 17.87 -1.27 13.51
CA ARG A 29 17.01 -1.15 12.33
C ARG A 29 15.68 -1.85 12.53
N VAL A 30 14.58 -1.18 12.17
CA VAL A 30 13.26 -1.81 12.06
C VAL A 30 13.30 -2.83 10.93
N GLN A 31 12.83 -4.04 11.21
CA GLN A 31 12.76 -5.10 10.22
C GLN A 31 11.47 -4.95 9.40
N PRO A 32 11.55 -5.04 8.06
CA PRO A 32 10.38 -5.17 7.21
C PRO A 32 9.50 -6.34 7.67
N HIS A 33 8.19 -6.14 7.68
CA HIS A 33 7.20 -7.15 8.09
C HIS A 33 6.15 -7.39 7.01
N GLY A 34 6.55 -7.26 5.74
CA GLY A 34 5.68 -7.52 4.62
C GLY A 34 6.32 -7.16 3.30
N SER A 35 5.56 -7.36 2.23
CA SER A 35 5.88 -6.96 0.88
C SER A 35 4.63 -6.31 0.32
N TRP A 36 4.71 -5.03 -0.05
CA TRP A 36 3.55 -4.24 -0.43
C TRP A 36 3.82 -3.49 -1.72
N LEU A 37 2.80 -3.42 -2.59
CA LEU A 37 2.67 -2.41 -3.63
C LEU A 37 1.61 -1.41 -3.18
N TYR A 38 1.84 -0.13 -3.45
CA TYR A 38 0.84 0.90 -3.22
C TYR A 38 0.74 1.83 -4.43
N VAL A 39 -0.49 2.25 -4.73
CA VAL A 39 -0.83 3.13 -5.85
C VAL A 39 -1.48 4.38 -5.28
N TRP A 40 -0.96 5.54 -5.66
CA TRP A 40 -1.54 6.84 -5.37
C TRP A 40 -2.46 7.23 -6.52
N VAL A 41 -3.73 7.45 -6.19
CA VAL A 41 -4.75 7.92 -7.13
C VAL A 41 -5.12 9.33 -6.73
N ASP A 42 -4.93 10.27 -7.66
CA ASP A 42 -5.45 11.63 -7.54
C ASP A 42 -6.98 11.58 -7.63
N VAL A 43 -7.65 12.02 -6.56
CA VAL A 43 -9.11 11.91 -6.43
C VAL A 43 -9.82 12.84 -7.41
N ASP A 44 -9.26 14.03 -7.65
CA ASP A 44 -9.87 15.04 -8.51
C ASP A 44 -9.64 14.71 -10.00
N ALA A 45 -8.43 14.25 -10.34
CA ALA A 45 -8.08 13.89 -11.70
C ALA A 45 -8.57 12.49 -12.10
N GLY A 46 -8.91 11.62 -11.13
CA GLY A 46 -9.23 10.23 -11.38
C GLY A 46 -8.08 9.49 -12.07
N ALA A 47 -6.83 9.78 -11.67
CA ALA A 47 -5.65 9.30 -12.37
C ALA A 47 -4.59 8.76 -11.42
N VAL A 48 -3.77 7.82 -11.90
CA VAL A 48 -2.65 7.30 -11.13
C VAL A 48 -1.52 8.32 -11.13
N ALA A 49 -1.15 8.81 -9.94
CA ALA A 49 -0.07 9.78 -9.77
C ALA A 49 1.29 9.11 -9.48
N TYR A 50 1.28 7.97 -8.76
CA TYR A 50 2.51 7.29 -8.35
C TYR A 50 2.27 5.82 -7.99
N VAL A 51 3.26 4.97 -8.31
CA VAL A 51 3.28 3.56 -7.89
C VAL A 51 4.57 3.29 -7.15
N GLY A 52 4.47 2.70 -5.96
CA GLY A 52 5.61 2.37 -5.14
C GLY A 52 5.50 0.99 -4.51
N THR A 53 6.63 0.50 -4.00
CA THR A 53 6.67 -0.72 -3.19
C THR A 53 7.40 -0.46 -1.89
N THR A 54 7.10 -1.26 -0.87
CA THR A 54 7.71 -1.14 0.45
C THR A 54 7.72 -2.48 1.17
N GLY A 55 8.65 -2.63 2.11
CA GLY A 55 8.63 -3.75 3.06
C GLY A 55 8.10 -3.34 4.44
N PHE A 56 7.83 -2.05 4.60
CA PHE A 56 7.27 -1.45 5.80
C PHE A 56 5.76 -1.24 5.64
N ASP A 57 5.13 -0.81 6.72
CA ASP A 57 3.73 -0.42 6.74
C ASP A 57 3.42 0.65 5.66
N PRO A 58 2.42 0.42 4.79
CA PRO A 58 2.06 1.38 3.73
C PRO A 58 1.67 2.76 4.26
N GLU A 59 0.97 2.85 5.40
CA GLU A 59 0.55 4.14 5.97
C GLU A 59 1.76 4.95 6.41
N LEU A 60 2.71 4.31 7.10
CA LEU A 60 3.98 4.95 7.46
C LEU A 60 4.75 5.37 6.22
N ARG A 61 4.79 4.53 5.17
CA ARG A 61 5.50 4.90 3.94
C ARG A 61 4.84 6.07 3.24
N ALA A 62 3.51 6.13 3.21
CA ALA A 62 2.77 7.23 2.62
C ALA A 62 2.98 8.54 3.39
N HIS A 63 2.97 8.47 4.72
CA HIS A 63 3.31 9.62 5.57
C HIS A 63 4.70 10.16 5.25
N LEU A 64 5.72 9.29 5.20
CA LEU A 64 7.10 9.70 4.89
C LEU A 64 7.23 10.31 3.48
N HIS A 65 6.42 9.86 2.52
CA HIS A 65 6.41 10.41 1.17
C HIS A 65 5.98 11.87 1.07
N LEU A 66 5.20 12.34 2.04
CA LEU A 66 4.69 13.71 2.10
C LEU A 66 5.49 14.60 3.06
N THR A 67 6.04 14.04 4.14
CA THR A 67 6.60 14.85 5.24
C THR A 67 8.12 14.82 5.34
N HIS A 68 8.78 13.79 4.81
CA HIS A 68 10.20 13.62 5.02
C HIS A 68 11.04 14.51 4.08
N PRO A 69 12.03 15.28 4.59
CA PRO A 69 12.79 16.23 3.77
C PRO A 69 13.80 15.57 2.82
N ASP A 70 14.29 14.37 3.13
CA ASP A 70 15.11 13.57 2.21
C ASP A 70 14.28 13.17 0.98
N PRO A 71 14.65 13.58 -0.25
CA PRO A 71 13.93 13.25 -1.48
C PRO A 71 13.74 11.75 -1.75
N ALA A 72 14.63 10.89 -1.25
CA ALA A 72 14.49 9.44 -1.40
C ALA A 72 13.36 8.86 -0.53
N LEU A 73 13.02 9.55 0.56
CA LEU A 73 11.91 9.20 1.45
C LEU A 73 10.66 10.02 1.09
N GLY A 74 10.79 11.32 0.88
CA GLY A 74 9.76 12.26 0.42
C GLY A 74 9.47 12.24 -1.08
N ARG A 75 9.55 11.08 -1.74
CA ARG A 75 9.47 11.01 -3.22
C ARG A 75 8.20 11.61 -3.80
N VAL A 76 7.02 11.36 -3.23
CA VAL A 76 5.76 11.88 -3.80
C VAL A 76 5.76 13.40 -3.79
N ARG A 77 6.10 14.03 -2.65
CA ARG A 77 6.21 15.49 -2.59
C ARG A 77 7.29 16.05 -3.52
N THR A 78 8.41 15.34 -3.65
CA THR A 78 9.50 15.74 -4.55
C THR A 78 9.07 15.66 -6.02
N LEU A 79 8.36 14.61 -6.42
CA LEU A 79 7.99 14.34 -7.82
C LEU A 79 6.77 15.16 -8.27
N LEU A 80 5.77 15.30 -7.41
CA LEU A 80 4.51 15.97 -7.73
C LEU A 80 4.53 17.48 -7.43
N GLY A 81 5.49 17.95 -6.62
CA GLY A 81 5.59 19.36 -6.25
C GLY A 81 4.30 19.85 -5.57
N ASP A 82 3.75 20.96 -6.05
CA ASP A 82 2.52 21.56 -5.51
C ASP A 82 1.30 20.64 -5.66
N ALA A 83 1.29 19.72 -6.62
CA ALA A 83 0.20 18.75 -6.77
C ALA A 83 0.13 17.76 -5.59
N ALA A 84 1.20 17.60 -4.80
CA ALA A 84 1.21 16.75 -3.62
C ALA A 84 0.31 17.25 -2.47
N ASP A 85 -0.18 18.49 -2.55
CA ASP A 85 -1.11 19.06 -1.56
C ASP A 85 -2.60 18.77 -1.91
N GLY A 86 -2.87 18.09 -3.04
CA GLY A 86 -4.20 17.61 -3.41
C GLY A 86 -4.66 16.37 -2.64
N ASP A 87 -5.90 15.94 -2.91
CA ASP A 87 -6.49 14.75 -2.29
C ASP A 87 -6.08 13.48 -3.04
N PHE A 88 -5.47 12.53 -2.31
CA PHE A 88 -5.03 11.24 -2.85
C PHE A 88 -5.57 10.08 -2.04
N ASP A 89 -6.02 9.05 -2.75
CA ASP A 89 -6.22 7.73 -2.19
C ASP A 89 -4.97 6.87 -2.41
N VAL A 90 -4.53 6.18 -1.34
CA VAL A 90 -3.43 5.21 -1.41
C VAL A 90 -3.99 3.79 -1.29
N LEU A 91 -4.09 3.10 -2.43
CA LEU A 91 -4.47 1.70 -2.46
C LEU A 91 -3.25 0.83 -2.19
N ALA A 92 -3.26 0.08 -1.08
CA ALA A 92 -2.15 -0.80 -0.69
C ALA A 92 -2.51 -2.28 -0.85
N PHE A 93 -1.65 -3.02 -1.56
CA PHE A 93 -1.84 -4.43 -1.89
C PHE A 93 -0.68 -5.26 -1.31
N PRO A 94 -0.97 -6.32 -0.55
CA PRO A 94 0.06 -7.26 -0.15
C PRO A 94 0.55 -8.04 -1.37
N ILE A 95 1.86 -8.13 -1.55
CA ILE A 95 2.49 -8.91 -2.61
C ILE A 95 2.72 -10.33 -2.08
N PRO A 96 2.24 -11.36 -2.80
CA PRO A 96 2.44 -12.75 -2.41
C PRO A 96 3.92 -13.11 -2.25
N ALA A 97 4.21 -14.04 -1.34
CA ALA A 97 5.54 -14.62 -1.24
C ALA A 97 5.91 -15.32 -2.56
N GLY A 98 7.15 -15.14 -3.01
CA GLY A 98 7.63 -15.68 -4.28
C GLY A 98 7.39 -14.77 -5.49
N VAL A 99 6.86 -13.56 -5.29
CA VAL A 99 6.78 -12.53 -6.34
C VAL A 99 7.71 -11.37 -5.98
N ASP A 100 8.59 -10.99 -6.91
CA ASP A 100 9.48 -9.85 -6.70
C ASP A 100 8.72 -8.52 -6.76
N ARG A 101 9.13 -7.59 -5.88
CA ARG A 101 8.48 -6.28 -5.76
C ARG A 101 8.77 -5.38 -6.96
N ALA A 102 9.97 -5.42 -7.51
CA ALA A 102 10.34 -4.64 -8.68
C ALA A 102 9.58 -5.12 -9.91
N ASP A 103 9.41 -6.43 -10.07
CA ASP A 103 8.66 -7.00 -11.20
C ASP A 103 7.18 -6.63 -11.15
N VAL A 104 6.52 -6.82 -9.99
CA VAL A 104 5.13 -6.38 -9.78
C VAL A 104 4.98 -4.89 -10.01
N LYS A 105 5.90 -4.06 -9.49
CA LYS A 105 5.84 -2.61 -9.66
C LYS A 105 5.93 -2.22 -11.13
N THR A 106 6.88 -2.80 -11.85
CA THR A 106 7.13 -2.50 -13.26
C THR A 106 5.93 -2.89 -14.11
N ALA A 107 5.39 -4.11 -13.92
CA ALA A 107 4.23 -4.58 -14.66
C ALA A 107 2.96 -3.79 -14.34
N VAL A 108 2.67 -3.52 -13.06
CA VAL A 108 1.52 -2.69 -12.67
C VAL A 108 1.65 -1.27 -13.22
N ALA A 109 2.83 -0.66 -13.14
CA ALA A 109 3.03 0.69 -13.64
C ALA A 109 2.91 0.76 -15.17
N ALA A 110 3.37 -0.26 -15.90
CA ALA A 110 3.20 -0.34 -17.35
C ALA A 110 1.72 -0.45 -17.76
N GLU A 111 0.94 -1.27 -17.05
CA GLU A 111 -0.50 -1.46 -17.32
C GLU A 111 -1.37 -0.25 -16.94
N LEU A 112 -0.90 0.58 -16.00
CA LEU A 112 -1.61 1.78 -15.53
C LEU A 112 -1.13 3.07 -16.22
N ALA A 113 -0.01 3.02 -16.95
CA ALA A 113 0.47 4.15 -17.75
C ALA A 113 -0.49 4.41 -18.92
N ASP A 114 -1.29 5.46 -18.84
CA ASP A 114 -2.22 5.88 -19.90
C ASP A 114 -1.47 6.64 -21.02
N GLY A 115 -0.46 5.99 -21.61
CA GLY A 115 0.40 6.56 -22.65
C GLY A 115 1.65 7.30 -22.16
N ASP A 116 1.66 7.77 -20.90
CA ASP A 116 2.82 8.42 -20.27
C ASP A 116 3.45 7.53 -19.17
N PRO A 117 4.79 7.38 -19.13
CA PRO A 117 5.45 6.60 -18.09
C PRO A 117 5.20 7.17 -16.69
N LEU A 118 4.72 6.32 -15.78
CA LEU A 118 4.56 6.72 -14.38
C LEU A 118 5.92 7.02 -13.73
N PRO A 119 6.01 8.04 -12.88
CA PRO A 119 7.28 8.45 -12.30
C PRO A 119 7.84 7.39 -11.34
N GLY A 120 9.15 7.18 -11.43
CA GLY A 120 9.90 6.33 -10.50
C GLY A 120 9.89 4.83 -10.80
N VAL A 121 9.56 4.42 -12.02
CA VAL A 121 9.72 3.03 -12.50
C VAL A 121 11.13 2.86 -13.07
N ASP A 122 11.92 1.97 -12.49
CA ASP A 122 13.23 1.56 -13.04
C ASP A 122 13.02 0.36 -13.98
N ALA A 123 13.80 0.23 -15.04
CA ALA A 123 13.72 -0.93 -15.95
C ALA A 123 14.05 -2.23 -15.20
N GLY A 124 13.14 -3.21 -15.26
CA GLY A 124 13.16 -4.45 -14.48
C GLY A 124 14.34 -5.39 -14.76
N SER A 125 14.52 -6.36 -13.86
CA SER A 125 15.55 -7.40 -13.91
C SER A 125 15.09 -8.68 -14.62
N ASP A 126 16.04 -9.41 -15.21
CA ASP A 126 15.80 -10.64 -15.95
C ASP A 126 15.51 -11.87 -15.07
N GLY A 127 14.42 -12.59 -15.39
CA GLY A 127 14.36 -14.05 -15.32
C GLY A 127 13.53 -14.69 -14.18
N ALA A 128 12.20 -14.59 -14.24
CA ALA A 128 11.28 -15.38 -13.41
C ALA A 128 10.99 -16.77 -14.02
N GLY A 129 10.78 -17.79 -13.18
CA GLY A 129 10.33 -19.12 -13.62
C GLY A 129 8.84 -19.14 -14.04
N ALA A 130 8.38 -20.15 -14.77
CA ALA A 130 7.00 -20.16 -15.33
C ALA A 130 5.87 -20.03 -14.28
N ALA A 131 5.95 -20.74 -13.15
CA ALA A 131 4.94 -20.64 -12.09
C ALA A 131 4.98 -19.28 -11.35
N GLU A 132 6.16 -18.67 -11.27
CA GLU A 132 6.35 -17.33 -10.72
C GLU A 132 5.78 -16.28 -11.68
N SER A 133 5.92 -16.49 -12.99
CA SER A 133 5.31 -15.68 -14.04
C SER A 133 3.78 -15.72 -14.00
N ASP A 134 3.16 -16.90 -13.81
CA ASP A 134 1.70 -17.01 -13.70
C ASP A 134 1.16 -16.28 -12.46
N LEU A 135 1.84 -16.44 -11.31
CA LEU A 135 1.46 -15.77 -10.06
C LEU A 135 1.63 -14.25 -10.17
N LEU A 136 2.71 -13.80 -10.82
CA LEU A 136 2.95 -12.40 -11.15
C LEU A 136 1.80 -11.84 -12.00
N GLU A 137 1.45 -12.51 -13.11
CA GLU A 137 0.38 -12.06 -14.02
C GLU A 137 -0.96 -11.95 -13.30
N ILE A 138 -1.34 -12.98 -12.53
CA ILE A 138 -2.58 -12.99 -11.74
C ILE A 138 -2.58 -11.84 -10.73
N THR A 139 -1.45 -11.60 -10.06
CA THR A 139 -1.30 -10.53 -9.07
C THR A 139 -1.45 -9.16 -9.73
N VAL A 140 -0.74 -8.92 -10.85
CA VAL A 140 -0.78 -7.67 -11.61
C VAL A 140 -2.19 -7.38 -12.10
N ARG A 141 -2.84 -8.34 -12.78
CA ARG A 141 -4.20 -8.16 -13.30
C ARG A 141 -5.17 -7.77 -12.19
N ARG A 142 -5.13 -8.47 -11.06
CA ARG A 142 -6.01 -8.20 -9.93
C ARG A 142 -5.79 -6.80 -9.32
N ILE A 143 -4.54 -6.33 -9.27
CA ILE A 143 -4.22 -4.99 -8.78
C ILE A 143 -4.76 -3.94 -9.77
N VAL A 144 -4.44 -4.10 -11.05
CA VAL A 144 -4.86 -3.16 -12.11
C VAL A 144 -6.38 -3.04 -12.17
N ASP A 145 -7.11 -4.15 -12.10
CA ASP A 145 -8.57 -4.16 -12.10
C ASP A 145 -9.15 -3.37 -10.91
N GLN A 146 -8.57 -3.54 -9.71
CA GLN A 146 -9.02 -2.81 -8.51
C GLN A 146 -8.69 -1.31 -8.59
N VAL A 147 -7.52 -0.95 -9.14
CA VAL A 147 -7.14 0.46 -9.33
C VAL A 147 -8.08 1.12 -10.35
N ARG A 148 -8.34 0.48 -11.49
CA ARG A 148 -9.26 1.00 -12.52
C ARG A 148 -10.69 1.11 -11.99
N ALA A 149 -11.14 0.13 -11.19
CA ALA A 149 -12.44 0.22 -10.54
C ALA A 149 -12.53 1.39 -9.55
N ARG A 150 -11.44 1.71 -8.83
CA ARG A 150 -11.40 2.86 -7.92
C ARG A 150 -11.46 4.19 -8.68
N ILE A 151 -10.76 4.29 -9.80
CA ILE A 151 -10.75 5.48 -10.66
C ILE A 151 -12.13 5.75 -11.28
N ALA A 152 -12.86 4.70 -11.64
CA ALA A 152 -14.18 4.82 -12.28
C ALA A 152 -15.34 5.12 -11.29
N ALA A 153 -15.07 5.17 -9.98
CA ALA A 153 -16.05 5.32 -8.91
C ALA A 153 -16.07 6.75 -8.35
#